data_AF-A0A949CZZ2-F1
#
_entry.id   AF-A0A949CZZ2-F1
#
_cell.length_a   1.000
_cell.length_b   1.000
_cell.length_c   1.000
_cell.angle_alpha   90.00
_cell.angle_beta   90.00
_cell.angle_gamma   90.00
#
_symmetry.space_group_name_H-M   'P 1'
#
loop_
_entity.id
_entity.type
_entity.pdbx_description
1 polymer ?
#
loop_
_entity_poly.entity_id
_entity_poly.type
_entity_poly.pdbx_seq_one_letter_code
_entity_poly.pdbx_strand_id
1 'polypeptide(L)'
;MKTSDSLGFDWAPADVLVVHGPVQPASVVVLDSPHSGRVMPHDFGAVLSHDDLRDGEDEYIDELYAPAAELGIPLLAAQFPRTYLDANRHAGDIDLELLEGPWPHAYEPSGKGALGKALLWRTLDDGRPIYNRRLTVDEVRSRIERCHRPYHQALRYLMDAAHRAHGRVVHINCHSMNAVAGAMGEGGAGTPRADFVLGDRDGTTCAAEVTAFVQEQLQSHGYSVKVNDPFKGVELVRAHSDPTAGRH
;
A
#
# COMPACT_ATOMS: atom_id res chain seq x y z
N MET A 1 -10.06 3.55 20.64
CA MET A 1 -11.32 2.86 21.01
C MET A 1 -11.73 2.00 19.82
N LYS A 2 -11.72 0.66 19.92
CA LYS A 2 -12.14 -0.23 18.83
C LYS A 2 -13.66 -0.10 18.69
N THR A 3 -14.14 0.69 17.75
CA THR A 3 -15.57 0.75 17.41
C THR A 3 -15.87 -0.43 16.51
N SER A 4 -16.40 -1.51 17.10
CA SER A 4 -17.09 -2.56 16.36
C SER A 4 -18.46 -2.02 15.93
N ASP A 5 -18.50 -1.18 14.91
CA ASP A 5 -19.75 -0.89 14.23
C ASP A 5 -20.04 -2.06 13.30
N SER A 6 -20.94 -2.94 13.76
CA SER A 6 -21.54 -4.03 13.01
C SER A 6 -22.41 -3.46 11.88
N LEU A 7 -21.77 -2.93 10.85
CA LEU A 7 -22.37 -2.54 9.57
C LEU A 7 -22.09 -3.62 8.53
N GLY A 8 -22.59 -4.85 8.77
CA GLY A 8 -22.80 -5.90 7.75
C GLY A 8 -21.61 -6.34 6.87
N PHE A 9 -20.42 -5.80 7.07
CA PHE A 9 -19.20 -6.12 6.33
C PHE A 9 -18.35 -6.99 7.25
N ASP A 10 -18.18 -8.25 6.84
CA ASP A 10 -17.27 -9.17 7.52
C ASP A 10 -15.85 -8.70 7.24
N TRP A 11 -15.34 -7.84 8.13
CA TRP A 11 -13.96 -7.40 8.05
C TRP A 11 -13.06 -8.62 8.15
N ALA A 12 -11.99 -8.62 7.38
CA ALA A 12 -10.96 -9.65 7.53
C ALA A 12 -10.53 -9.73 9.00
N PRO A 13 -10.04 -10.89 9.46
CA PRO A 13 -9.50 -11.05 10.79
C PRO A 13 -8.55 -9.90 11.19
N ALA A 14 -8.57 -9.50 12.46
CA ALA A 14 -7.84 -8.33 12.95
C ALA A 14 -6.31 -8.45 12.83
N ASP A 15 -5.79 -9.65 12.56
CA ASP A 15 -4.39 -9.94 12.24
C ASP A 15 -4.05 -9.74 10.75
N VAL A 16 -5.04 -9.43 9.90
CA VAL A 16 -4.85 -9.11 8.46
C VAL A 16 -4.88 -7.61 8.22
N LEU A 17 -5.89 -6.92 8.75
CA LEU A 17 -6.06 -5.49 8.58
C LEU A 17 -6.77 -4.87 9.78
N VAL A 18 -6.66 -3.55 9.89
CA VAL A 18 -7.40 -2.75 10.87
C VAL A 18 -7.97 -1.52 10.18
N VAL A 19 -9.15 -1.09 10.60
CA VAL A 19 -9.70 0.21 10.24
C VAL A 19 -9.75 1.07 11.50
N HIS A 20 -9.08 2.22 11.45
CA HIS A 20 -9.18 3.27 12.46
C HIS A 20 -10.23 4.30 12.02
N GLY A 21 -10.98 4.82 12.99
CA GLY A 21 -12.02 5.82 12.72
C GLY A 21 -13.33 5.21 12.18
N PRO A 22 -14.24 6.06 11.67
CA PRO A 22 -15.57 5.62 11.27
C PRO A 22 -15.56 4.92 9.91
N VAL A 23 -16.25 3.79 9.82
CA VAL A 23 -16.45 3.08 8.54
C VAL A 23 -17.46 3.77 7.61
N GLN A 24 -18.18 4.77 8.13
CA GLN A 24 -18.98 5.74 7.37
C GLN A 24 -18.25 7.09 7.45
N PRO A 25 -17.46 7.46 6.43
CA PRO A 25 -16.56 8.61 6.52
C PRO A 25 -17.33 9.93 6.64
N ALA A 26 -16.98 10.75 7.63
CA ALA A 26 -17.53 12.10 7.78
C ALA A 26 -16.86 13.12 6.83
N SER A 27 -15.87 12.66 6.06
CA SER A 27 -15.05 13.45 5.13
C SER A 27 -15.01 12.80 3.75
N VAL A 28 -14.61 13.58 2.74
CA VAL A 28 -14.24 13.07 1.40
C VAL A 28 -12.95 12.28 1.42
N VAL A 29 -12.12 12.41 2.47
CA VAL A 29 -10.81 11.77 2.55
C VAL A 29 -10.92 10.36 3.09
N VAL A 30 -10.21 9.42 2.45
CA VAL A 30 -9.97 8.05 2.94
C VAL A 30 -8.46 7.80 2.89
N LEU A 31 -7.90 7.26 3.97
CA LEU A 31 -6.48 6.95 4.07
C LEU A 31 -6.27 5.45 4.04
N ASP A 32 -5.16 5.00 3.47
CA ASP A 32 -4.67 3.64 3.68
C ASP A 32 -3.15 3.58 3.88
N SER A 33 -2.70 2.68 4.74
CA SER A 33 -1.29 2.37 5.01
C SER A 33 -1.05 0.89 4.72
N PRO A 34 -0.66 0.53 3.50
CA PRO A 34 -0.54 -0.87 3.10
C PRO A 34 0.78 -1.51 3.58
N HIS A 35 1.73 -0.72 4.09
CA HIS A 35 3.13 -1.14 4.32
C HIS A 35 3.61 -1.02 5.77
N SER A 36 2.76 -0.63 6.72
CA SER A 36 3.09 -0.50 8.15
C SER A 36 2.90 -1.79 8.97
N GLY A 37 2.39 -2.84 8.34
CA GLY A 37 2.10 -4.12 9.00
C GLY A 37 3.36 -4.87 9.44
N ARG A 38 3.33 -5.41 10.65
CA ARG A 38 4.46 -6.11 11.32
C ARG A 38 4.10 -7.50 11.87
N VAL A 39 2.86 -7.93 11.69
CA VAL A 39 2.38 -9.25 12.14
C VAL A 39 2.89 -10.30 11.16
N MET A 40 3.95 -11.00 11.56
CA MET A 40 4.55 -12.08 10.77
C MET A 40 3.60 -13.29 10.73
N PRO A 41 3.05 -13.67 9.56
CA PRO A 41 2.15 -14.80 9.47
C PRO A 41 2.87 -16.11 9.79
N HIS A 42 2.20 -17.04 10.49
CA HIS A 42 2.78 -18.34 10.86
C HIS A 42 3.23 -19.18 9.65
N ASP A 43 2.64 -18.95 8.48
CA ASP A 43 2.93 -19.61 7.21
C ASP A 43 3.88 -18.80 6.31
N PHE A 44 4.63 -17.84 6.88
CA PHE A 44 5.58 -17.04 6.11
C PHE A 44 6.64 -17.93 5.46
N GLY A 45 7.26 -18.84 6.23
CA GLY A 45 8.26 -19.77 5.70
C GLY A 45 9.55 -19.10 5.24
N ALA A 46 9.82 -17.86 5.68
CA ALA A 46 11.05 -17.15 5.42
C ALA A 46 12.24 -17.77 6.16
N VAL A 47 13.44 -17.69 5.57
CA VAL A 47 14.70 -18.12 6.22
C VAL A 47 15.46 -16.99 6.88
N LEU A 48 15.03 -15.75 6.63
CA LEU A 48 15.59 -14.54 7.24
C LEU A 48 14.97 -14.29 8.61
N SER A 49 15.67 -13.53 9.45
CA SER A 49 15.14 -13.15 10.76
C SER A 49 13.97 -12.16 10.60
N HIS A 50 13.15 -12.02 11.64
CA HIS A 50 12.10 -11.01 11.64
C HIS A 50 12.68 -9.61 11.46
N ASP A 51 13.82 -9.30 12.09
CA ASP A 51 14.48 -8.00 11.98
C ASP A 51 14.92 -7.70 10.54
N ASP A 52 15.45 -8.68 9.81
CA ASP A 52 15.80 -8.52 8.40
C ASP A 52 14.58 -8.18 7.53
N LEU A 53 13.44 -8.81 7.83
CA LEU A 53 12.20 -8.65 7.05
C LEU A 53 11.54 -7.28 7.26
N ARG A 54 11.88 -6.58 8.34
CA ARG A 54 11.42 -5.22 8.65
C ARG A 54 12.06 -4.14 7.79
N ASP A 55 13.18 -4.43 7.12
CA ASP A 55 13.79 -3.48 6.16
C ASP A 55 12.82 -3.10 5.02
N GLY A 56 11.81 -3.94 4.79
CA GLY A 56 10.72 -3.67 3.88
C GLY A 56 9.56 -2.90 4.49
N GLU A 57 9.55 -2.46 5.73
CA GLU A 57 8.38 -1.78 6.32
C GLU A 57 8.40 -0.28 6.03
N ASP A 58 7.20 0.30 5.89
CA ASP A 58 7.01 1.75 6.02
C ASP A 58 6.64 2.03 7.48
N GLU A 59 7.65 1.96 8.37
CA GLU A 59 7.42 1.98 9.81
C GLU A 59 6.67 3.24 10.27
N TYR A 60 5.74 3.04 11.21
CA TYR A 60 4.96 4.09 11.89
C TYR A 60 4.04 4.93 11.00
N ILE A 61 3.84 4.59 9.72
CA ILE A 61 2.93 5.36 8.85
C ILE A 61 1.47 5.24 9.31
N ASP A 62 1.05 4.07 9.79
CA ASP A 62 -0.26 3.93 10.44
C ASP A 62 -0.38 4.86 11.66
N GLU A 63 0.64 4.90 12.51
CA GLU A 63 0.67 5.76 13.71
C GLU A 63 0.68 7.26 13.36
N LEU A 64 1.42 7.64 12.31
CA LEU A 64 1.51 9.02 11.82
C LEU A 64 0.14 9.56 11.37
N TYR A 65 -0.65 8.72 10.68
CA TYR A 65 -1.95 9.10 10.15
C TYR A 65 -3.13 8.76 11.08
N ALA A 66 -2.93 7.95 12.11
CA ALA A 66 -3.99 7.54 13.06
C ALA A 66 -4.78 8.71 13.68
N PRO A 67 -4.19 9.88 14.01
CA PRO A 67 -4.95 11.01 14.54
C PRO A 67 -6.07 11.52 13.60
N ALA A 68 -5.98 11.26 12.29
CA ALA A 68 -7.02 11.63 11.33
C ALA A 68 -8.38 10.96 11.63
N ALA A 69 -8.36 9.80 12.31
CA ALA A 69 -9.56 9.10 12.77
C ALA A 69 -10.44 9.97 13.69
N GLU A 70 -9.83 10.84 14.49
CA GLU A 70 -10.53 11.77 15.40
C GLU A 70 -11.28 12.86 14.63
N LEU A 71 -10.88 13.13 13.39
CA LEU A 71 -11.53 14.05 12.46
C LEU A 71 -12.58 13.36 11.57
N GLY A 72 -12.89 12.10 11.84
CA GLY A 72 -13.85 11.31 11.06
C GLY A 72 -13.33 10.83 9.70
N ILE A 73 -12.01 10.84 9.50
CA ILE A 73 -11.33 10.31 8.32
C ILE A 73 -10.91 8.86 8.64
N PRO A 74 -11.42 7.84 7.91
CA PRO A 74 -10.97 6.47 8.13
C PRO A 74 -9.52 6.28 7.68
N LEU A 75 -8.80 5.42 8.40
CA LEU A 75 -7.51 4.89 8.00
C LEU A 75 -7.57 3.35 7.98
N LEU A 76 -7.37 2.76 6.81
CA LEU A 76 -7.15 1.32 6.66
C LEU A 76 -5.65 1.03 6.79
N ALA A 77 -5.25 0.08 7.63
CA ALA A 77 -3.85 -0.34 7.72
C ALA A 77 -3.73 -1.86 7.58
N ALA A 78 -2.75 -2.30 6.78
CA ALA A 78 -2.39 -3.72 6.69
C ALA A 78 -1.68 -4.12 7.98
N GLN A 79 -1.93 -5.34 8.45
CA GLN A 79 -1.25 -5.89 9.63
C GLN A 79 -0.11 -6.83 9.24
N PHE A 80 -0.15 -7.43 8.05
CA PHE A 80 0.93 -8.25 7.50
C PHE A 80 2.02 -7.38 6.83
N PRO A 81 3.29 -7.81 6.85
CA PRO A 81 4.38 -7.05 6.23
C PRO A 81 4.34 -7.15 4.71
N ARG A 82 4.76 -6.09 4.00
CA ARG A 82 4.80 -6.10 2.52
C ARG A 82 5.76 -7.15 1.94
N THR A 83 6.76 -7.56 2.73
CA THR A 83 7.69 -8.65 2.36
C THR A 83 6.98 -10.01 2.29
N TYR A 84 5.86 -10.19 2.99
CA TYR A 84 4.99 -11.36 2.90
C TYR A 84 4.08 -11.31 1.68
N LEU A 85 3.38 -10.18 1.53
CA LEU A 85 2.53 -9.83 0.39
C LEU A 85 2.39 -8.31 0.34
N ASP A 86 2.65 -7.70 -0.82
CA ASP A 86 2.53 -6.26 -1.01
C ASP A 86 1.10 -5.92 -1.48
N ALA A 87 0.27 -5.38 -0.58
CA ALA A 87 -1.09 -4.95 -0.91
C ALA A 87 -1.14 -3.79 -1.93
N ASN A 88 -0.01 -3.14 -2.20
CA ASN A 88 0.13 -2.09 -3.21
C ASN A 88 0.73 -2.61 -4.54
N ARG A 89 0.45 -3.89 -4.86
CA ARG A 89 0.74 -4.54 -6.14
C ARG A 89 -0.50 -5.20 -6.71
N HIS A 90 -0.53 -5.36 -8.04
CA HIS A 90 -1.61 -6.07 -8.69
C HIS A 90 -1.58 -7.56 -8.29
N ALA A 91 -2.73 -8.19 -8.10
CA ALA A 91 -2.80 -9.61 -7.70
C ALA A 91 -2.19 -10.56 -8.75
N GLY A 92 -2.09 -10.12 -10.00
CA GLY A 92 -1.41 -10.81 -11.10
C GLY A 92 0.06 -10.43 -11.30
N ASP A 93 0.62 -9.52 -10.50
CA ASP A 93 2.05 -9.17 -10.54
C ASP A 93 2.88 -10.24 -9.83
N ILE A 94 3.01 -11.40 -10.46
CA ILE A 94 3.67 -12.57 -9.90
C ILE A 94 5.12 -12.67 -10.40
N ASP A 95 6.07 -12.83 -9.49
CA ASP A 95 7.42 -13.23 -9.86
C ASP A 95 7.45 -14.73 -10.18
N LEU A 96 7.52 -15.07 -11.47
CA LEU A 96 7.53 -16.46 -11.92
C LEU A 96 8.80 -17.22 -11.49
N GLU A 97 9.90 -16.55 -11.12
CA GLU A 97 11.10 -17.21 -10.60
C GLU A 97 10.91 -17.70 -9.15
N LEU A 98 10.00 -17.06 -8.40
CA LEU A 98 9.64 -17.45 -7.04
C LEU A 98 8.72 -18.68 -7.00
N LEU A 99 8.05 -19.00 -8.11
CA LEU A 99 6.96 -19.97 -8.17
C LEU A 99 7.43 -21.40 -8.50
N GLU A 100 6.93 -22.36 -7.74
CA GLU A 100 7.01 -23.78 -8.05
C GLU A 100 5.86 -24.16 -8.99
N GLY A 101 6.19 -24.32 -10.27
CA GLY A 101 5.24 -24.67 -11.31
C GLY A 101 4.66 -23.46 -12.07
N PRO A 102 3.77 -23.70 -13.05
CA PRO A 102 3.18 -22.64 -13.86
C PRO A 102 2.10 -21.87 -13.08
N TRP A 103 2.02 -20.55 -13.30
CA TRP A 103 0.92 -19.73 -12.78
C TRP A 103 -0.33 -19.90 -13.63
N PRO A 104 -1.48 -20.36 -13.08
CA PRO A 104 -2.68 -20.67 -13.86
C PRO A 104 -3.68 -19.52 -13.95
N HIS A 105 -3.37 -18.34 -13.39
CA HIS A 105 -4.28 -17.19 -13.34
C HIS A 105 -3.78 -16.02 -14.19
N ALA A 106 -4.52 -14.90 -14.18
CA ALA A 106 -4.10 -13.68 -14.85
C ALA A 106 -2.68 -13.28 -14.43
N TYR A 107 -1.87 -12.89 -15.41
CA TYR A 107 -0.50 -12.46 -15.24
C TYR A 107 -0.37 -11.03 -15.77
N GLU A 108 -0.06 -10.12 -14.87
CA GLU A 108 0.01 -8.67 -15.12
C GLU A 108 1.30 -8.13 -14.48
N PRO A 109 2.47 -8.41 -15.09
CA PRO A 109 3.74 -8.07 -14.52
C PRO A 109 3.99 -6.56 -14.54
N SER A 110 4.38 -6.01 -13.39
CA SER A 110 4.85 -4.63 -13.26
C SER A 110 6.31 -4.45 -13.69
N GLY A 111 7.03 -5.56 -13.93
CA GLY A 111 8.48 -5.60 -14.11
C GLY A 111 9.27 -5.64 -12.79
N LYS A 112 8.64 -5.39 -11.63
CA LYS A 112 9.31 -5.43 -10.31
C LYS A 112 9.72 -6.85 -9.88
N GLY A 113 9.20 -7.89 -10.52
CA GLY A 113 9.69 -9.27 -10.36
C GLY A 113 11.18 -9.43 -10.70
N ALA A 114 11.71 -8.65 -11.64
CA ALA A 114 13.15 -8.66 -11.95
C ALA A 114 14.02 -8.17 -10.78
N LEU A 115 13.43 -7.43 -9.83
CA LEU A 115 14.06 -6.97 -8.60
C LEU A 115 13.68 -7.83 -7.38
N GLY A 116 12.91 -8.90 -7.60
CA GLY A 116 12.38 -9.74 -6.52
C GLY A 116 11.32 -9.06 -5.66
N LYS A 117 10.64 -8.02 -6.15
CA LYS A 117 9.66 -7.19 -5.37
C LYS A 117 8.32 -7.01 -6.10
N ALA A 118 7.83 -8.09 -6.71
CA ALA A 118 6.47 -8.18 -7.25
C ALA A 118 5.45 -8.29 -6.08
N LEU A 119 4.29 -8.90 -6.29
CA LEU A 119 3.27 -9.10 -5.25
C LEU A 119 3.80 -9.82 -4.00
N LEU A 120 4.66 -10.83 -4.19
CA LEU A 120 5.38 -11.48 -3.12
C LEU A 120 6.87 -11.20 -3.33
N TRP A 121 7.56 -10.82 -2.27
CA TRP A 121 8.98 -10.55 -2.36
C TRP A 121 9.77 -11.85 -2.39
N ARG A 122 10.72 -11.95 -3.31
CA ARG A 122 11.68 -13.04 -3.41
C ARG A 122 13.00 -12.69 -2.71
N THR A 123 13.38 -11.42 -2.71
CA THR A 123 14.64 -10.93 -2.13
C THR A 123 14.43 -9.59 -1.41
N LEU A 124 15.28 -9.31 -0.41
CA LEU A 124 15.42 -7.97 0.18
C LEU A 124 16.19 -7.02 -0.75
N ASP A 125 16.28 -5.76 -0.36
CA ASP A 125 16.99 -4.68 -1.07
C ASP A 125 18.48 -4.97 -1.29
N ASP A 126 19.09 -5.73 -0.37
CA ASP A 126 20.49 -6.17 -0.43
C ASP A 126 20.69 -7.48 -1.22
N GLY A 127 19.62 -8.02 -1.80
CA GLY A 127 19.62 -9.23 -2.61
C GLY A 127 19.55 -10.54 -1.82
N ARG A 128 19.51 -10.52 -0.48
CA ARG A 128 19.33 -11.74 0.31
C ARG A 128 17.99 -12.41 -0.02
N PRO A 129 17.95 -13.73 -0.29
CA PRO A 129 16.70 -14.42 -0.59
C PRO A 129 15.85 -14.58 0.67
N ILE A 130 14.56 -14.29 0.56
CA ILE A 130 13.60 -14.46 1.67
C ILE A 130 13.33 -15.95 1.93
N TYR A 131 13.39 -16.78 0.88
CA TYR A 131 13.11 -18.21 0.94
C TYR A 131 14.31 -19.04 0.43
N ASN A 132 14.51 -20.24 0.97
CA ASN A 132 15.46 -21.24 0.44
C ASN A 132 14.79 -22.25 -0.52
N ARG A 133 13.53 -22.02 -0.86
CA ARG A 133 12.71 -22.81 -1.78
C ARG A 133 11.82 -21.89 -2.60
N ARG A 134 11.20 -22.44 -3.63
CA ARG A 134 10.10 -21.77 -4.33
C ARG A 134 8.79 -21.95 -3.56
N LEU A 135 7.85 -21.05 -3.80
CA LEU A 135 6.50 -21.11 -3.25
C LEU A 135 5.59 -21.86 -4.22
N THR A 136 4.72 -22.71 -3.69
CA THR A 136 3.68 -23.35 -4.51
C THR A 136 2.62 -22.35 -4.96
N VAL A 137 1.91 -22.68 -6.03
CA VAL A 137 0.74 -21.90 -6.50
C VAL A 137 -0.30 -21.74 -5.39
N ASP A 138 -0.56 -22.78 -4.61
CA ASP A 138 -1.57 -22.75 -3.55
C ASP A 138 -1.17 -21.84 -2.39
N GLU A 139 0.13 -21.77 -2.04
CA GLU A 139 0.62 -20.80 -1.07
C GLU A 139 0.39 -19.37 -1.55
N VAL A 140 0.78 -19.05 -2.79
CA VAL A 140 0.57 -17.71 -3.37
C VAL A 140 -0.91 -17.33 -3.40
N ARG A 141 -1.77 -18.24 -3.86
CA ARG A 141 -3.22 -18.04 -3.88
C ARG A 141 -3.80 -17.82 -2.48
N SER A 142 -3.39 -18.64 -1.51
CA SER A 142 -3.83 -18.50 -0.12
C SER A 142 -3.50 -17.12 0.45
N ARG A 143 -2.31 -16.58 0.16
CA ARG A 143 -1.93 -15.22 0.58
C ARG A 143 -2.79 -14.16 -0.09
N ILE A 144 -3.05 -14.29 -1.40
CA ILE A 144 -3.95 -13.36 -2.12
C ILE A 144 -5.34 -13.35 -1.48
N GLU A 145 -5.92 -14.52 -1.22
CA GLU A 145 -7.27 -14.62 -0.66
C GLU A 145 -7.36 -14.13 0.79
N ARG A 146 -6.32 -14.33 1.59
CA ARG A 146 -6.31 -13.93 3.01
C ARG A 146 -5.86 -12.48 3.25
N CYS A 147 -5.03 -11.92 2.38
CA CYS A 147 -4.38 -10.63 2.62
C CYS A 147 -4.78 -9.60 1.56
N HIS A 148 -4.46 -9.85 0.29
CA HIS A 148 -4.67 -8.90 -0.80
C HIS A 148 -6.14 -8.58 -1.03
N ARG A 149 -6.95 -9.61 -1.25
CA ARG A 149 -8.37 -9.47 -1.58
C ARG A 149 -9.14 -8.75 -0.47
N PRO A 150 -9.03 -9.14 0.81
CA PRO A 150 -9.75 -8.44 1.87
C PRO A 150 -9.29 -7.00 2.07
N TYR A 151 -8.00 -6.70 1.87
CA TYR A 151 -7.49 -5.33 1.92
C TYR A 151 -8.10 -4.45 0.82
N HIS A 152 -8.09 -4.90 -0.44
CA HIS A 152 -8.70 -4.16 -1.55
C HIS A 152 -10.22 -4.03 -1.42
N GLN A 153 -10.90 -5.03 -0.83
CA GLN A 153 -12.33 -4.96 -0.56
C GLN A 153 -12.65 -3.93 0.55
N ALA A 154 -11.87 -3.92 1.63
CA ALA A 154 -11.95 -2.96 2.72
C ALA A 154 -11.75 -1.52 2.22
N LEU A 155 -10.70 -1.27 1.43
CA LEU A 155 -10.42 0.04 0.88
C LEU A 155 -11.57 0.53 -0.01
N ARG A 156 -12.03 -0.33 -0.93
CA ARG A 156 -13.15 -0.01 -1.81
C ARG A 156 -14.42 0.30 -1.05
N TYR A 157 -14.72 -0.46 0.00
CA TYR A 157 -15.87 -0.22 0.85
C TYR A 157 -15.83 1.18 1.48
N LEU A 158 -14.69 1.59 2.05
CA LEU A 158 -14.50 2.91 2.65
C LEU A 158 -14.61 4.03 1.61
N MET A 159 -13.98 3.85 0.45
CA MET A 159 -14.04 4.81 -0.64
C MET A 159 -15.45 4.97 -1.21
N ASP A 160 -16.18 3.86 -1.38
CA ASP A 160 -17.56 3.89 -1.83
C ASP A 160 -18.49 4.53 -0.80
N ALA A 161 -18.23 4.35 0.50
CA ALA A 161 -18.97 5.02 1.55
C ALA A 161 -18.76 6.53 1.52
N ALA A 162 -17.51 7.01 1.41
CA ALA A 162 -17.20 8.43 1.26
C ALA A 162 -17.83 9.01 -0.03
N HIS A 163 -17.66 8.32 -1.16
CA HIS A 163 -18.20 8.76 -2.44
C HIS A 163 -19.73 8.86 -2.43
N ARG A 164 -20.44 7.86 -1.86
CA ARG A 164 -21.90 7.92 -1.71
C ARG A 164 -22.36 9.07 -0.83
N ALA A 165 -21.62 9.40 0.24
CA ALA A 165 -22.00 10.45 1.17
C ALA A 165 -21.74 11.86 0.62
N HIS A 166 -20.65 12.04 -0.13
CA HIS A 166 -20.13 13.37 -0.48
C HIS A 166 -20.08 13.66 -2.00
N GLY A 167 -20.43 12.68 -2.84
CA GLY A 167 -20.36 12.77 -4.31
C GLY A 167 -18.93 12.70 -4.87
N ARG A 168 -17.91 12.59 -4.01
CA ARG A 168 -16.50 12.46 -4.35
C ARG A 168 -15.72 11.78 -3.22
N VAL A 169 -14.56 11.23 -3.55
CA VAL A 169 -13.59 10.70 -2.58
C VAL A 169 -12.18 11.10 -2.99
N VAL A 170 -11.34 11.40 -2.01
CA VAL A 170 -9.90 11.59 -2.14
C VAL A 170 -9.22 10.50 -1.32
N HIS A 171 -8.62 9.54 -2.02
CA HIS A 171 -7.83 8.47 -1.44
C HIS A 171 -6.37 8.90 -1.34
N ILE A 172 -5.83 8.93 -0.13
CA ILE A 172 -4.39 9.15 0.08
C ILE A 172 -3.77 7.81 0.48
N ASN A 173 -2.92 7.30 -0.40
CA ASN A 173 -2.14 6.09 -0.18
C ASN A 173 -0.84 6.45 0.55
N CYS A 174 -0.80 6.17 1.85
CA CYS A 174 0.19 6.69 2.79
C CYS A 174 1.43 5.79 2.85
N HIS A 175 2.61 6.41 2.68
CA HIS A 175 3.90 5.74 2.59
C HIS A 175 5.02 6.52 3.27
N SER A 176 6.12 5.81 3.54
CA SER A 176 7.41 6.41 3.89
C SER A 176 8.45 6.08 2.82
N MET A 177 9.58 6.78 2.85
CA MET A 177 10.70 6.47 1.98
C MET A 177 12.02 6.83 2.66
N ASN A 178 13.10 6.13 2.30
CA ASN A 178 14.44 6.52 2.72
C ASN A 178 14.75 7.96 2.27
N ALA A 179 15.26 8.78 3.18
CA ALA A 179 15.61 10.18 2.93
C ALA A 179 16.69 10.36 1.84
N VAL A 180 17.54 9.34 1.66
CA VAL A 180 18.53 9.26 0.59
C VAL A 180 18.27 7.97 -0.18
N ALA A 181 18.28 8.06 -1.51
CA ALA A 181 18.09 6.90 -2.37
C ALA A 181 19.24 5.88 -2.16
N GLY A 182 18.88 4.63 -1.89
CA GLY A 182 19.83 3.52 -1.79
C GLY A 182 20.45 3.14 -3.15
N ALA A 183 21.39 2.20 -3.16
CA ALA A 183 22.13 1.80 -4.37
C ALA A 183 21.23 1.36 -5.53
N MET A 184 20.12 0.68 -5.22
CA MET A 184 19.09 0.23 -6.18
C MET A 184 17.80 1.07 -6.12
N GLY A 185 17.84 2.22 -5.43
CA GLY A 185 16.68 3.07 -5.21
C GLY A 185 16.31 3.92 -6.42
N GLU A 186 15.02 4.15 -6.60
CA GLU A 186 14.53 5.14 -7.57
C GLU A 186 15.05 6.54 -7.22
N GLY A 187 15.43 7.32 -8.24
CA GLY A 187 16.04 8.65 -8.11
C GLY A 187 17.58 8.67 -8.17
N GLY A 188 18.23 7.50 -8.28
CA GLY A 188 19.69 7.38 -8.39
C GLY A 188 20.38 7.33 -7.03
N ALA A 189 21.38 6.45 -6.90
CA ALA A 189 22.05 6.20 -5.63
C ALA A 189 22.68 7.47 -5.03
N GLY A 190 22.45 7.70 -3.74
CA GLY A 190 23.01 8.84 -3.00
C GLY A 190 22.26 10.17 -3.20
N THR A 191 21.21 10.20 -4.02
CA THR A 191 20.38 11.40 -4.23
C THR A 191 19.51 11.68 -2.99
N PRO A 192 19.59 12.88 -2.38
CA PRO A 192 18.65 13.31 -1.35
C PRO A 192 17.23 13.43 -1.93
N ARG A 193 16.24 12.97 -1.17
CA ARG A 193 14.83 13.07 -1.55
C ARG A 193 14.19 14.30 -0.91
N ALA A 194 13.09 14.75 -1.52
CA ALA A 194 12.22 15.74 -0.89
C ALA A 194 11.60 15.15 0.39
N ASP A 195 11.10 15.99 1.29
CA ASP A 195 10.41 15.52 2.50
C ASP A 195 9.13 14.77 2.15
N PHE A 196 8.41 15.24 1.12
CA PHE A 196 7.22 14.58 0.56
C PHE A 196 7.33 14.41 -0.96
N VAL A 197 6.84 13.26 -1.44
CA VAL A 197 6.64 13.00 -2.87
C VAL A 197 5.17 12.66 -3.09
N LEU A 198 4.49 13.44 -3.93
CA LEU A 198 3.12 13.18 -4.33
C LEU A 198 3.14 12.42 -5.66
N GLY A 199 2.58 11.21 -5.68
CA GLY A 199 2.48 10.38 -6.88
C GLY A 199 1.04 10.25 -7.33
N ASP A 200 0.71 10.83 -8.48
CA ASP A 200 -0.64 10.79 -9.08
C ASP A 200 -0.65 10.15 -10.48
N ARG A 201 0.41 9.40 -10.79
CA ARG A 201 0.68 8.74 -12.08
C ARG A 201 0.63 9.73 -13.24
N ASP A 202 1.41 10.80 -13.11
CA ASP A 202 1.48 11.88 -14.11
C ASP A 202 0.10 12.48 -14.43
N GLY A 203 -0.71 12.70 -13.39
CA GLY A 203 -2.05 13.30 -13.47
C GLY A 203 -3.17 12.37 -13.92
N THR A 204 -2.95 11.05 -13.96
CA THR A 204 -3.98 10.08 -14.41
C THR A 204 -4.86 9.53 -13.29
N THR A 205 -4.43 9.65 -12.03
CA THR A 205 -5.16 9.07 -10.88
C THR A 205 -5.77 10.11 -9.94
N CYS A 206 -5.37 11.38 -10.06
CA CYS A 206 -5.89 12.46 -9.22
C CYS A 206 -6.14 13.70 -10.08
N ALA A 207 -7.12 14.52 -9.71
CA ALA A 207 -7.33 15.80 -10.38
C ALA A 207 -6.20 16.78 -10.00
N ALA A 208 -5.74 17.57 -10.96
CA ALA A 208 -4.59 18.46 -10.77
C ALA A 208 -4.79 19.44 -9.61
N GLU A 209 -6.02 19.92 -9.39
CA GLU A 209 -6.35 20.84 -8.30
C GLU A 209 -6.17 20.20 -6.92
N VAL A 210 -6.44 18.89 -6.79
CA VAL A 210 -6.27 18.16 -5.52
C VAL A 210 -4.79 17.95 -5.23
N THR A 211 -4.00 17.50 -6.21
CA THR A 211 -2.54 17.36 -6.06
C THR A 211 -1.90 18.71 -5.71
N ALA A 212 -2.28 19.79 -6.41
CA ALA A 212 -1.77 21.12 -6.17
C ALA A 212 -2.11 21.65 -4.78
N PHE A 213 -3.34 21.41 -4.30
CA PHE A 213 -3.75 21.80 -2.95
C PHE A 213 -2.88 21.10 -1.88
N VAL A 214 -2.69 19.78 -1.97
CA VAL A 214 -1.85 19.03 -1.02
C VAL A 214 -0.41 19.53 -1.06
N GLN A 215 0.13 19.76 -2.25
CA GLN A 215 1.48 20.31 -2.43
C GLN A 215 1.63 21.67 -1.74
N GLU A 216 0.71 22.60 -1.98
CA GLU A 216 0.74 23.94 -1.41
C GLU A 216 0.66 23.90 0.13
N GLN A 217 -0.24 23.08 0.69
CA GLN A 217 -0.37 22.95 2.14
C GLN A 217 0.94 22.46 2.77
N LEU A 218 1.54 21.39 2.24
CA LEU A 218 2.82 20.87 2.74
C LEU A 218 3.96 21.91 2.60
N GLN A 219 4.05 22.60 1.47
CA GLN A 219 5.06 23.65 1.27
C GLN A 219 4.86 24.85 2.22
N SER A 220 3.61 25.21 2.53
CA SER A 220 3.30 26.27 3.48
C SER A 220 3.78 25.96 4.91
N HIS A 221 3.92 24.66 5.23
CA HIS A 221 4.52 24.18 6.47
C HIS A 221 6.06 24.05 6.42
N GLY A 222 6.69 24.45 5.32
CA GLY A 222 8.15 24.48 5.15
C GLY A 222 8.78 23.20 4.62
N TYR A 223 7.97 22.22 4.19
CA TYR A 223 8.48 20.98 3.61
C TYR A 223 8.89 21.16 2.15
N SER A 224 9.95 20.46 1.76
CA SER A 224 10.26 20.24 0.34
C SER A 224 9.31 19.19 -0.23
N VAL A 225 8.70 19.51 -1.38
CA VAL A 225 7.70 18.64 -2.01
C VAL A 225 8.02 18.46 -3.49
N LYS A 226 8.02 17.22 -3.95
CA LYS A 226 8.10 16.85 -5.38
C LYS A 226 6.83 16.14 -5.82
N VAL A 227 6.53 16.21 -7.11
CA VAL A 227 5.39 15.52 -7.73
C VAL A 227 5.94 14.56 -8.78
N ASN A 228 5.55 13.29 -8.69
CA ASN A 228 5.97 12.21 -9.61
C ASN A 228 7.49 12.03 -9.74
N ASP A 229 8.27 12.43 -8.72
CA ASP A 229 9.74 12.32 -8.70
C ASP A 229 10.27 11.92 -7.31
N PRO A 230 10.85 10.72 -7.14
CA PRO A 230 10.93 9.65 -8.14
C PRO A 230 9.64 8.81 -8.22
N PHE A 231 8.79 8.87 -7.20
CA PHE A 231 7.64 8.00 -7.04
C PHE A 231 6.39 8.58 -7.69
N LYS A 232 5.83 7.83 -8.65
CA LYS A 232 4.63 8.25 -9.39
C LYS A 232 3.33 7.66 -8.86
N GLY A 233 3.38 6.80 -7.84
CA GLY A 233 2.23 6.00 -7.42
C GLY A 233 2.12 4.68 -8.21
N VAL A 234 1.58 3.66 -7.56
CA VAL A 234 1.57 2.28 -8.06
C VAL A 234 0.15 1.73 -8.19
N GLU A 235 -0.16 0.57 -7.60
CA GLU A 235 -1.37 -0.18 -7.90
C GLU A 235 -2.62 0.39 -7.25
N LEU A 236 -2.59 0.70 -5.95
CA LEU A 236 -3.82 1.09 -5.24
C LEU A 236 -4.43 2.37 -5.82
N VAL A 237 -3.60 3.39 -6.07
CA VAL A 237 -4.04 4.62 -6.73
C VAL A 237 -4.52 4.39 -8.16
N ARG A 238 -3.92 3.45 -8.91
CA ARG A 238 -4.37 3.09 -10.26
C ARG A 238 -5.71 2.36 -10.24
N ALA A 239 -5.87 1.42 -9.31
CA ALA A 239 -7.00 0.49 -9.27
C ALA A 239 -8.28 1.12 -8.75
N HIS A 240 -8.17 2.14 -7.89
CA HIS A 240 -9.32 2.73 -7.20
C HIS A 240 -9.61 4.19 -7.59
N SER A 241 -8.84 4.78 -8.50
CA SER A 241 -9.13 6.11 -9.04
C SER A 241 -9.99 6.06 -10.30
N ASP A 242 -10.80 7.09 -10.44
CA ASP A 242 -11.51 7.51 -11.64
C ASP A 242 -11.82 9.01 -11.47
N PRO A 243 -10.87 9.89 -11.81
CA PRO A 243 -11.04 11.32 -11.60
C PRO A 243 -12.28 11.88 -12.31
N THR A 244 -12.69 11.28 -13.43
CA THR A 244 -13.89 11.68 -14.18
C THR A 244 -15.18 11.37 -13.43
N ALA A 245 -15.15 10.39 -12.53
CA ALA A 245 -16.24 10.03 -11.63
C ALA A 245 -16.08 10.61 -10.20
N GLY A 246 -15.13 11.53 -9.98
CA GLY A 246 -14.88 12.13 -8.65
C GLY A 246 -14.21 11.18 -7.67
N ARG A 247 -13.41 10.23 -8.16
CA ARG A 247 -12.58 9.32 -7.36
C ARG A 247 -11.12 9.66 -7.61
N HIS A 248 -10.53 10.37 -6.65
CA HIS A 248 -9.16 10.89 -6.70
C HIS A 248 -8.27 10.10 -5.76
#